data_AF-A0A093KY03-F1
#
_entry.id   AF-A0A093KY03-F1
#
_cell.length_a   1.000
_cell.length_b   1.000
_cell.length_c   1.000
_cell.angle_alpha   90.00
_cell.angle_beta   90.00
_cell.angle_gamma   90.00
#
_symmetry.space_group_name_H-M   'P 1'
#
loop_
_entity.id
_entity.type
_entity.pdbx_description
1 polymer ?
#
loop_
_entity_poly.entity_id
_entity_poly.type
_entity_poly.pdbx_seq_one_letter_code
_entity_poly.pdbx_strand_id
1 'polypeptide(L)'
;PGFAGMNGSAIENFSCVIYNVSLMNCTWQAGWNAPADTQYFLYWQNSRGNNLTECEHYIKEENGRNTGCRFKNVNIEIEKAYFRVNRSNKDSSMQFYDEYIQLYKIEKLMPPSNITVNCDEIKNDCIIQWQRPQTSHSTTDKCFKYEININYK
;
A
#
# COMPACT_ATOMS: atom_id res chain seq x y z
N PRO A 1 -7.26 -15.14 21.45
CA PRO A 1 -7.02 -16.60 21.52
C PRO A 1 -8.30 -17.40 21.19
N GLY A 2 -8.21 -18.31 20.21
CA GLY A 2 -9.26 -19.26 19.86
C GLY A 2 -9.90 -19.01 18.49
N PHE A 3 -9.20 -19.34 17.39
CA PHE A 3 -9.82 -19.48 16.08
C PHE A 3 -10.17 -20.95 15.86
N ALA A 4 -11.45 -21.30 15.97
CA ALA A 4 -11.96 -22.55 15.42
C ALA A 4 -12.00 -22.39 13.90
N GLY A 5 -11.13 -23.12 13.21
CA GLY A 5 -10.98 -23.21 11.76
C GLY A 5 -9.69 -24.00 11.49
N MET A 6 -9.52 -24.60 10.31
CA MET A 6 -8.30 -25.36 9.99
C MET A 6 -7.05 -24.48 10.22
N ASN A 7 -6.21 -24.83 11.20
CA ASN A 7 -4.98 -24.10 11.52
C ASN A 7 -4.13 -23.93 10.25
N GLY A 8 -3.63 -22.71 10.00
CA GLY A 8 -2.73 -22.44 8.87
C GLY A 8 -3.40 -22.27 7.51
N SER A 9 -4.71 -22.04 7.47
CA SER A 9 -5.47 -21.86 6.23
C SER A 9 -5.78 -20.39 5.87
N ALA A 10 -5.49 -19.46 6.80
CA ALA A 10 -5.50 -18.02 6.56
C ALA A 10 -4.32 -17.61 5.67
N ILE A 11 -4.40 -16.44 5.03
CA ILE A 11 -3.29 -15.91 4.23
C ILE A 11 -2.09 -15.57 5.10
N GLU A 12 -0.91 -15.57 4.48
CA GLU A 12 0.37 -15.21 5.09
C GLU A 12 1.03 -14.06 4.32
N ASN A 13 1.98 -13.37 4.96
CA ASN A 13 2.79 -12.32 4.34
C ASN A 13 1.97 -11.23 3.63
N PHE A 14 0.86 -10.80 4.25
CA PHE A 14 0.09 -9.67 3.76
C PHE A 14 0.93 -8.39 3.83
N SER A 15 1.02 -7.68 2.73
CA SER A 15 1.73 -6.42 2.64
C SER A 15 1.07 -5.52 1.60
N CYS A 16 1.07 -4.22 1.86
CA CYS A 16 0.58 -3.21 0.93
C CYS A 16 1.62 -2.12 0.72
N VAL A 17 1.60 -1.49 -0.46
CA VAL A 17 2.40 -0.32 -0.79
C VAL A 17 1.56 0.67 -1.60
N ILE A 18 1.53 1.93 -1.16
CA ILE A 18 0.97 3.05 -1.92
C ILE A 18 2.12 3.65 -2.75
N TYR A 19 1.90 3.88 -4.03
CA TYR A 19 2.90 4.39 -4.96
C TYR A 19 2.24 5.24 -6.05
N ASN A 20 3.05 6.02 -6.76
CA ASN A 20 2.59 6.92 -7.83
C ASN A 20 1.38 7.77 -7.40
N VAL A 21 1.42 8.30 -6.18
CA VAL A 21 0.43 9.21 -5.58
C VAL A 21 -0.94 8.59 -5.27
N SER A 22 -1.48 7.69 -6.09
CA SER A 22 -2.85 7.19 -5.90
C SER A 22 -3.07 5.72 -6.25
N LEU A 23 -1.99 4.96 -6.44
CA LEU A 23 -2.05 3.52 -6.67
C LEU A 23 -1.68 2.78 -5.38
N MET A 24 -2.36 1.68 -5.10
CA MET A 24 -1.97 0.79 -4.02
C MET A 24 -1.96 -0.66 -4.50
N ASN A 25 -0.86 -1.36 -4.25
CA ASN A 25 -0.77 -2.79 -4.45
C ASN A 25 -0.74 -3.46 -3.08
N CYS A 26 -1.58 -4.47 -2.89
CA CYS A 26 -1.51 -5.38 -1.76
C CYS A 26 -1.25 -6.79 -2.28
N THR A 27 -0.43 -7.56 -1.56
CA THR A 27 -0.07 -8.93 -1.92
C THR A 27 -0.13 -9.82 -0.69
N TRP A 28 -0.41 -11.10 -0.90
CA TRP A 28 -0.41 -12.11 0.15
C TRP A 28 -0.08 -13.48 -0.44
N GLN A 29 0.27 -14.40 0.44
CA GLN A 29 0.46 -15.81 0.12
C GLN A 29 -0.71 -16.62 0.67
N ALA A 30 -1.10 -17.67 -0.05
CA ALA A 30 -2.06 -18.62 0.47
C ALA A 30 -1.48 -19.33 1.70
N GLY A 31 -2.32 -19.58 2.71
CA GLY A 31 -1.91 -20.38 3.86
C GLY A 31 -1.50 -21.79 3.45
N TRP A 32 -0.54 -22.37 4.15
CA TRP A 32 0.01 -23.69 3.84
C TRP A 32 -1.04 -24.83 3.88
N ASN A 33 -2.12 -24.65 4.65
CA ASN A 33 -3.26 -25.59 4.70
C ASN A 33 -4.48 -25.11 3.90
N ALA A 34 -4.34 -24.12 3.03
CA ALA A 34 -5.44 -23.65 2.20
C ALA A 34 -5.69 -24.63 1.01
N PRO A 35 -6.91 -25.18 0.86
CA PRO A 35 -7.27 -26.01 -0.29
C PRO A 35 -6.97 -25.34 -1.64
N ALA A 36 -6.60 -26.12 -2.66
CA ALA A 36 -6.23 -25.63 -4.00
C ALA A 36 -7.30 -24.75 -4.66
N ASP A 37 -8.57 -25.03 -4.40
CA ASP A 37 -9.76 -24.32 -4.90
C ASP A 37 -10.13 -23.08 -4.07
N THR A 38 -9.40 -22.77 -3.00
CA THR A 38 -9.65 -21.58 -2.18
C THR A 38 -9.40 -20.30 -3.00
N GLN A 39 -10.42 -19.45 -3.08
CA GLN A 39 -10.34 -18.12 -3.66
C GLN A 39 -10.39 -17.06 -2.56
N TYR A 40 -9.61 -15.98 -2.70
CA TYR A 40 -9.48 -14.91 -1.73
C TYR A 40 -10.09 -13.59 -2.20
N PHE A 41 -10.68 -12.83 -1.30
CA PHE A 41 -11.30 -11.54 -1.60
C PHE A 41 -10.83 -10.49 -0.61
N LEU A 42 -10.22 -9.41 -1.11
CA LEU A 42 -9.70 -8.33 -0.27
C LEU A 42 -10.73 -7.20 -0.18
N TYR A 43 -10.94 -6.74 1.04
CA TYR A 43 -11.72 -5.57 1.37
C TYR A 43 -10.88 -4.62 2.21
N TRP A 44 -11.10 -3.32 2.06
CA TRP A 44 -10.46 -2.31 2.90
C TRP A 44 -11.42 -1.19 3.26
N GLN A 45 -11.15 -0.53 4.38
CA GLN A 45 -11.90 0.62 4.88
C GLN A 45 -10.94 1.80 5.05
N ASN A 46 -11.10 2.81 4.20
CA ASN A 46 -10.26 4.01 4.17
C ASN A 46 -11.09 5.29 4.38
N SER A 47 -12.16 5.20 5.16
CA SER A 47 -12.98 6.36 5.54
C SER A 47 -13.52 6.14 6.96
N ARG A 48 -14.01 7.21 7.59
CA ARG A 48 -14.58 7.15 8.95
C ARG A 48 -15.86 6.32 9.05
N GLY A 49 -16.51 5.99 7.93
CA GLY A 49 -17.69 5.12 7.89
C GLY A 49 -17.31 3.64 7.80
N ASN A 50 -18.24 2.73 8.13
CA ASN A 50 -18.04 1.28 8.11
C ASN A 50 -18.14 0.64 6.71
N ASN A 51 -17.91 1.42 5.65
CA ASN A 51 -18.01 0.92 4.29
C ASN A 51 -16.69 0.22 3.90
N LEU A 52 -16.78 -1.09 3.70
CA LEU A 52 -15.72 -1.88 3.10
C LEU A 52 -15.78 -1.76 1.58
N THR A 53 -14.68 -1.34 0.98
CA THR A 53 -14.49 -1.32 -0.47
C THR A 53 -13.81 -2.62 -0.90
N GLU A 54 -14.38 -3.34 -1.86
CA GLU A 54 -13.73 -4.51 -2.43
C GLU A 54 -12.58 -4.11 -3.37
N CYS A 55 -11.61 -5.01 -3.50
CA CYS A 55 -10.59 -4.93 -4.54
C CYS A 55 -11.17 -4.70 -5.95
N GLU A 56 -10.64 -3.70 -6.65
CA GLU A 56 -11.03 -3.39 -8.03
C GLU A 56 -10.38 -4.33 -9.05
N HIS A 57 -9.10 -4.67 -8.84
CA HIS A 57 -8.30 -5.44 -9.77
C HIS A 57 -7.42 -6.46 -9.05
N TYR A 58 -7.89 -7.70 -9.02
CA TYR A 58 -7.11 -8.80 -8.42
C TYR A 58 -5.88 -9.15 -9.25
N ILE A 59 -4.76 -9.36 -8.56
CA ILE A 59 -3.56 -10.02 -9.07
C ILE A 59 -3.75 -11.52 -8.84
N LYS A 60 -3.52 -12.33 -9.88
CA LYS A 60 -3.79 -13.76 -9.86
C LYS A 60 -2.53 -14.57 -10.18
N GLU A 61 -2.42 -15.72 -9.53
CA GLU A 61 -1.48 -16.79 -9.90
C GLU A 61 -1.94 -17.54 -11.16
N GLU A 62 -1.08 -18.42 -11.68
CA GLU A 62 -1.35 -19.26 -12.86
C GLU A 62 -2.61 -20.11 -12.71
N ASN A 63 -2.89 -20.57 -11.49
CA ASN A 63 -4.09 -21.35 -11.14
C ASN A 63 -5.38 -20.49 -11.04
N GLY A 64 -5.29 -19.17 -11.26
CA GLY A 64 -6.42 -18.23 -11.18
C GLY A 64 -6.80 -17.77 -9.77
N ARG A 65 -6.05 -18.18 -8.74
CA ARG A 65 -6.22 -17.73 -7.35
C ARG A 65 -5.76 -16.29 -7.19
N ASN A 66 -6.54 -15.50 -6.46
CA ASN A 66 -6.21 -14.13 -6.10
C ASN A 66 -5.12 -14.14 -5.02
N THR A 67 -3.98 -13.52 -5.32
CA THR A 67 -2.82 -13.38 -4.41
C THR A 67 -2.41 -11.92 -4.22
N GLY A 68 -3.17 -11.01 -4.81
CA GLY A 68 -2.99 -9.59 -4.59
C GLY A 68 -4.15 -8.78 -5.10
N CYS A 69 -4.06 -7.49 -4.87
CA CYS A 69 -5.00 -6.50 -5.34
C CYS A 69 -4.28 -5.24 -5.78
N ARG A 70 -4.82 -4.59 -6.81
CA ARG A 70 -4.47 -3.24 -7.21
C ARG A 70 -5.69 -2.33 -7.10
N PHE A 71 -5.58 -1.31 -6.26
CA PHE A 71 -6.54 -0.21 -6.16
C PHE A 71 -6.07 0.98 -6.98
N LYS A 72 -7.01 1.66 -7.63
CA LYS A 72 -6.79 2.96 -8.27
C LYS A 72 -7.42 4.05 -7.42
N ASN A 73 -6.95 5.29 -7.58
CA ASN A 73 -7.53 6.47 -6.94
C ASN A 73 -7.54 6.41 -5.41
N VAL A 74 -6.52 5.79 -4.81
CA VAL A 74 -6.32 5.79 -3.36
C VAL A 74 -5.98 7.20 -2.89
N ASN A 75 -6.74 7.69 -1.93
CA ASN A 75 -6.48 8.93 -1.20
C ASN A 75 -6.47 8.61 0.30
N ILE A 76 -5.41 8.98 1.02
CA ILE A 76 -5.32 8.73 2.47
C ILE A 76 -6.23 9.75 3.18
N GLU A 77 -7.47 9.34 3.48
CA GLU A 77 -8.42 10.16 4.25
C GLU A 77 -8.26 9.98 5.76
N ILE A 78 -7.83 8.79 6.17
CA ILE A 78 -7.60 8.41 7.57
C ILE A 78 -6.19 7.83 7.72
N GLU A 79 -5.55 8.06 8.87
CA GLU A 79 -4.16 7.60 9.08
C GLU A 79 -4.01 6.07 9.11
N LYS A 80 -5.05 5.38 9.58
CA LYS A 80 -5.10 3.92 9.71
C LYS A 80 -6.29 3.38 8.94
N ALA A 81 -6.04 2.47 8.01
CA ALA A 81 -7.08 1.74 7.30
C ALA A 81 -7.19 0.30 7.83
N TYR A 82 -8.40 -0.25 7.81
CA TYR A 82 -8.67 -1.65 8.11
C TYR A 82 -8.67 -2.46 6.82
N PHE A 83 -7.96 -3.58 6.80
CA PHE A 83 -7.89 -4.53 5.69
C PHE A 83 -8.42 -5.88 6.14
N ARG A 84 -9.17 -6.54 5.27
CA ARG A 84 -9.76 -7.85 5.53
C ARG A 84 -9.73 -8.72 4.29
N VAL A 85 -9.22 -9.95 4.41
CA VAL A 85 -9.22 -10.96 3.34
C VAL A 85 -10.13 -12.11 3.69
N ASN A 86 -11.20 -12.26 2.90
CA ASN A 86 -12.17 -13.35 2.98
C ASN A 86 -11.80 -14.50 2.03
N ARG A 87 -12.44 -15.66 2.23
CA ARG A 87 -12.29 -16.86 1.40
C ARG A 87 -13.63 -17.26 0.76
N SER A 88 -13.61 -17.92 -0.39
CA SER A 88 -14.81 -18.37 -1.13
C SER A 88 -15.59 -19.52 -0.48
N ASN A 89 -15.07 -20.19 0.56
CA ASN A 89 -15.65 -21.46 1.01
C ASN A 89 -16.77 -21.32 2.06
N LYS A 90 -17.87 -22.05 1.81
CA LYS A 90 -19.16 -21.98 2.53
C LYS A 90 -19.20 -22.72 3.88
N ASP A 91 -18.12 -23.41 4.26
CA ASP A 91 -18.14 -24.29 5.44
C ASP A 91 -17.70 -23.56 6.73
N SER A 92 -18.70 -22.96 7.37
CA SER A 92 -18.96 -22.70 8.80
C SER A 92 -17.85 -22.45 9.85
N SER A 93 -16.59 -22.24 9.48
CA SER A 93 -15.55 -21.70 10.37
C SER A 93 -14.52 -20.86 9.59
N MET A 94 -15.03 -19.82 8.92
CA MET A 94 -14.23 -18.90 8.12
C MET A 94 -13.17 -18.18 8.97
N GLN A 95 -11.95 -18.73 9.02
CA GLN A 95 -10.77 -17.88 9.29
C GLN A 95 -10.69 -16.85 8.16
N PHE A 96 -10.80 -15.58 8.53
CA PHE A 96 -10.44 -14.44 7.70
C PHE A 96 -9.16 -13.84 8.27
N TYR A 97 -8.37 -13.22 7.40
CA TYR A 97 -7.25 -12.40 7.84
C TYR A 97 -7.72 -10.96 7.94
N ASP A 98 -7.34 -10.26 9.00
CA ASP A 98 -7.56 -8.83 9.10
C ASP A 98 -6.42 -8.10 9.82
N GLU A 99 -6.20 -6.85 9.45
CA GLU A 99 -5.15 -6.00 10.02
C GLU A 99 -5.51 -4.51 9.89
N TYR A 100 -5.04 -3.71 10.85
CA TYR A 100 -5.03 -2.25 10.74
C TYR A 100 -3.64 -1.75 10.32
N ILE A 101 -3.55 -1.09 9.17
CA ILE A 101 -2.29 -0.58 8.62
C ILE A 101 -2.26 0.95 8.66
N GLN A 102 -1.13 1.52 9.12
CA GLN A 102 -0.86 2.95 9.02
C GLN A 102 -0.46 3.32 7.59
N LEU A 103 -1.33 4.02 6.86
CA LEU A 103 -1.17 4.26 5.43
C LEU A 103 0.10 5.07 5.10
N TYR A 104 0.48 6.01 5.97
CA TYR A 104 1.71 6.80 5.80
C TYR A 104 3.01 5.99 5.93
N LYS A 105 2.98 4.79 6.54
CA LYS A 105 4.16 3.91 6.64
C LYS A 105 4.37 3.07 5.39
N ILE A 106 3.30 2.87 4.61
CA ILE A 106 3.32 2.09 3.37
C ILE A 106 3.31 2.98 2.12
N GLU A 107 3.32 4.30 2.30
CA GLU A 107 3.44 5.27 1.20
C GLU A 107 4.89 5.37 0.74
N LYS A 108 5.14 4.94 -0.49
CA LYS A 108 6.39 5.16 -1.20
C LYS A 108 6.34 6.54 -1.86
N LEU A 109 7.03 7.49 -1.23
CA LEU A 109 7.19 8.84 -1.77
C LEU A 109 7.92 8.83 -3.11
N MET A 110 7.45 9.67 -4.04
CA MET A 110 8.17 9.95 -5.27
C MET A 110 9.40 10.83 -4.99
N PRO A 111 10.44 10.77 -5.83
CA PRO A 111 11.52 11.73 -5.75
C PRO A 111 11.01 13.17 -6.00
N PRO A 112 11.70 14.19 -5.49
CA PRO A 112 11.42 15.59 -5.83
C PRO A 112 11.44 15.81 -7.34
N SER A 113 10.59 16.71 -7.82
CA SER A 113 10.51 17.07 -9.24
C SER A 113 11.11 18.45 -9.50
N ASN A 114 11.37 18.76 -10.77
CA ASN A 114 11.82 20.09 -11.21
C ASN A 114 13.07 20.58 -10.46
N ILE A 115 14.12 19.74 -10.45
CA ILE A 115 15.41 20.07 -9.85
C ILE A 115 16.11 21.08 -10.75
N THR A 116 16.35 22.28 -10.25
CA THR A 116 17.08 23.34 -10.93
C THR A 116 18.36 23.66 -10.18
N VAL A 117 19.41 23.97 -10.93
CA VAL A 117 20.70 24.39 -10.41
C VAL A 117 21.09 25.67 -11.13
N ASN A 118 21.30 26.74 -10.37
CA ASN A 118 21.76 28.01 -10.90
C ASN A 118 23.04 28.41 -10.18
N CYS A 119 24.15 28.53 -10.91
CA CYS A 119 25.45 28.87 -10.34
C CYS A 119 25.90 30.25 -10.83
N ASP A 120 26.36 31.07 -9.90
CA ASP A 120 27.01 32.36 -10.18
C ASP A 120 28.53 32.16 -10.11
N GLU A 121 29.19 32.10 -11.27
CA GLU A 121 30.65 31.93 -11.37
C GLU A 121 31.42 33.12 -10.76
N ILE A 122 30.83 34.31 -10.72
CA ILE A 122 31.48 35.51 -10.17
C ILE A 122 31.46 35.44 -8.65
N LYS A 123 30.39 34.91 -8.05
CA LYS A 123 30.24 34.74 -6.59
C LYS A 123 30.71 33.39 -6.07
N ASN A 124 31.02 32.43 -6.95
CA ASN A 124 31.28 31.04 -6.59
C ASN A 124 30.16 30.42 -5.74
N ASP A 125 28.90 30.76 -6.03
CA ASP A 125 27.73 30.21 -5.35
C ASP A 125 26.86 29.38 -6.32
N CYS A 126 26.10 28.44 -5.76
CA CYS A 126 25.11 27.67 -6.50
C CYS A 126 23.84 27.56 -5.68
N ILE A 127 22.71 27.85 -6.31
CA ILE A 127 21.38 27.69 -5.73
C ILE A 127 20.74 26.47 -6.37
N ILE A 128 20.40 25.48 -5.52
CA ILE A 128 19.71 24.26 -5.92
C ILE A 128 18.27 24.36 -5.41
N GLN A 129 17.30 24.21 -6.30
CA GLN A 129 15.87 24.25 -5.96
C GLN A 129 15.18 23.01 -6.49
N TRP A 130 14.11 22.59 -5.82
CA TRP A 130 13.25 21.50 -6.28
C TRP A 130 11.81 21.73 -5.82
N GLN A 131 10.88 21.09 -6.51
CA GLN A 131 9.50 21.00 -6.09
C GLN A 131 9.31 19.78 -5.18
N ARG A 132 8.48 19.97 -4.16
CA ARG A 132 8.09 18.88 -3.25
C ARG A 132 7.46 17.72 -4.02
N PRO A 133 7.69 16.47 -3.59
CA PRO A 133 6.96 15.32 -4.12
C PRO A 133 5.44 15.48 -3.94
N GLN A 134 4.69 14.95 -4.90
CA GLN A 134 3.24 14.77 -4.73
C GLN A 134 2.98 13.63 -3.73
N THR A 135 1.96 13.79 -2.90
CA THR A 135 1.57 12.83 -1.86
C THR A 135 0.13 12.39 -2.04
N SER A 136 -0.19 11.21 -1.51
CA SER A 136 -1.52 10.60 -1.56
C SER A 136 -2.51 11.16 -0.53
N HIS A 137 -2.12 12.17 0.26
CA HIS A 137 -2.94 12.81 1.29
C HIS A 137 -3.08 14.33 1.08
N SER A 138 -4.23 14.88 1.48
CA SER A 138 -4.56 16.31 1.36
C SER A 138 -4.05 17.19 2.50
N THR A 139 -3.69 16.60 3.65
CA THR A 139 -3.30 17.38 4.83
C THR A 139 -1.88 17.94 4.76
N THR A 140 -1.81 19.22 5.11
CA THR A 140 -0.70 20.16 5.07
C THR A 140 0.42 19.81 6.05
N ASP A 141 1.65 20.07 5.60
CA ASP A 141 2.92 20.09 6.35
C ASP A 141 3.39 18.77 6.97
N LYS A 142 3.94 17.88 6.13
CA LYS A 142 4.86 16.83 6.59
C LYS A 142 6.30 17.25 6.39
N CYS A 143 7.11 17.00 7.42
CA CYS A 143 8.55 17.22 7.49
C CYS A 143 9.29 16.30 6.50
N PHE A 144 9.36 16.69 5.23
CA PHE A 144 10.25 16.01 4.28
C PHE A 144 11.70 16.25 4.71
N LYS A 145 12.46 15.16 4.84
CA LYS A 145 13.91 15.22 4.94
C LYS A 145 14.49 14.87 3.57
N TYR A 146 15.33 15.74 3.05
CA TYR A 146 15.97 15.57 1.75
C TYR A 146 17.43 15.16 1.93
N GLU A 147 17.91 14.34 1.00
CA GLU A 147 19.32 14.01 0.83
C GLU A 147 19.78 14.54 -0.52
N ILE A 148 20.88 15.27 -0.55
CA ILE A 148 21.47 15.83 -1.76
C ILE A 148 22.84 15.20 -1.92
N ASN A 149 23.07 14.54 -3.05
CA ASN A 149 24.37 14.00 -3.41
C ASN A 149 24.95 14.82 -4.57
N ILE A 150 26.07 15.50 -4.33
CA ILE A 150 26.77 16.35 -5.29
C ILE A 150 28.05 15.62 -5.69
N ASN A 151 28.13 15.23 -6.97
CA ASN A 151 29.31 14.61 -7.55
C ASN A 151 30.04 15.63 -8.42
N TYR A 152 31.31 15.89 -8.10
CA TYR A 152 32.21 16.62 -8.99
C TYR A 152 32.71 15.67 -10.08
N LYS A 153 32.73 16.14 -11.33
CA LYS A 153 33.38 15.44 -12.43
C LYS A 153 34.85 15.83 -12.52
#